data_AF-A0A2C9LKI1-F1
#
_entry.id   AF-A0A2C9LKI1-F1
#
_cell.length_a   1.000
_cell.length_b   1.000
_cell.length_c   1.000
_cell.angle_alpha   90.00
_cell.angle_beta   90.00
_cell.angle_gamma   90.00
#
_symmetry.space_group_name_H-M   'P 1'
#
loop_
_entity.id
_entity.type
_entity.pdbx_description
1 polymer ?
#
loop_
_entity_poly.entity_id
_entity_poly.type
_entity_poly.pdbx_seq_one_letter_code
_entity_poly.pdbx_strand_id
1 'polypeptide(L)'
;MNEMLRHTLMFAGVFTRRAIQLTKYKHYLYSKYFLIPSQAQSFLKNMGNNGSAGLSDTTGTARPGKIQLSDEEWQAKLTRQEYIVCRKHGTETAWSGELLENKAKGIYSCTCCGTALFK
;
A
#
# COMPACT_ATOMS: atom_id res chain seq x y z
N MET A 1 52.17 9.98 -34.86
CA MET A 1 51.87 8.78 -34.04
C MET A 1 50.63 9.06 -33.20
N ASN A 2 49.50 9.32 -33.87
CA ASN A 2 48.32 10.01 -33.33
C ASN A 2 47.01 9.26 -33.66
N GLU A 3 47.09 7.93 -33.81
CA GLU A 3 45.95 7.12 -34.26
C GLU A 3 45.83 5.78 -33.48
N MET A 4 46.39 5.71 -32.27
CA MET A 4 46.24 4.54 -31.37
C MET A 4 45.66 4.90 -29.99
N LEU A 5 45.49 6.20 -29.70
CA LEU A 5 44.90 6.68 -28.43
C LEU A 5 43.42 7.09 -28.51
N ARG A 6 42.78 7.00 -29.68
CA ARG A 6 41.36 7.35 -29.84
C ARG A 6 40.39 6.16 -29.72
N HIS A 7 40.87 4.92 -29.79
CA HIS A 7 40.01 3.73 -29.67
C HIS A 7 40.00 3.05 -28.30
N THR A 8 40.93 3.35 -27.41
CA THR A 8 40.93 2.81 -26.04
C THR A 8 39.97 3.57 -25.10
N LEU A 9 39.40 4.70 -25.53
CA LEU A 9 38.52 5.55 -24.71
C LEU A 9 37.00 5.38 -24.98
N MET A 10 36.59 4.43 -25.83
CA MET A 10 35.17 4.13 -26.07
C MET A 10 34.66 2.86 -25.36
N PHE A 11 35.55 1.96 -24.89
CA PHE A 11 35.13 0.69 -24.25
C PHE A 11 35.08 0.72 -22.71
N ALA A 12 35.61 1.76 -22.05
CA ALA A 12 35.54 1.90 -20.58
C ALA A 12 34.23 2.55 -20.06
N GLY A 13 33.29 2.94 -20.94
CA GLY A 13 32.11 3.74 -20.59
C GLY A 13 30.78 3.00 -20.45
N VAL A 14 30.68 1.75 -20.91
CA VAL A 14 29.38 1.04 -21.03
C VAL A 14 29.12 0.03 -19.89
N PHE A 15 30.15 -0.41 -19.15
CA PHE A 15 29.98 -1.38 -18.05
C PHE A 15 29.73 -0.77 -16.66
N THR A 16 29.85 0.54 -16.47
CA THR A 16 29.63 1.19 -15.17
C THR A 16 28.25 1.81 -14.99
N ARG A 17 27.41 1.87 -16.04
CA ARG A 17 26.04 2.43 -15.96
C ARG A 17 24.96 1.45 -15.50
N ARG A 18 25.20 0.13 -15.50
CA ARG A 18 24.23 -0.88 -15.01
C ARG A 18 24.32 -1.16 -13.51
N ALA A 19 25.41 -0.79 -12.84
CA ALA A 19 25.59 -1.02 -11.40
C ALA A 19 25.07 0.13 -10.50
N ILE A 20 24.80 1.32 -11.05
CA ILE A 20 24.37 2.51 -10.26
C ILE A 20 22.82 2.58 -10.10
N GLN A 21 22.06 1.78 -10.86
CA GLN A 21 20.59 1.76 -10.76
C GLN A 21 20.05 0.90 -9.60
N LEU A 22 20.84 -0.01 -9.01
CA LEU A 22 20.35 -0.89 -7.93
C LEU A 22 20.64 -0.39 -6.51
N THR A 23 21.48 0.63 -6.32
CA THR A 23 21.76 1.21 -4.99
C THR A 23 20.80 2.34 -4.62
N LYS A 24 20.17 3.01 -5.58
CA LYS A 24 19.15 4.04 -5.29
C LYS A 24 17.82 3.47 -4.79
N TYR A 25 17.45 2.24 -5.19
CA TYR A 25 16.20 1.61 -4.77
C TYR A 25 16.23 1.01 -3.35
N LYS A 26 17.39 0.62 -2.82
CA LYS A 26 17.51 0.16 -1.42
C LYS A 26 17.56 1.29 -0.39
N HIS A 27 18.04 2.47 -0.77
CA HIS A 27 18.09 3.62 0.14
C HIS A 27 16.76 4.37 0.28
N TYR A 28 15.84 4.20 -0.69
CA TYR A 28 14.47 4.74 -0.59
C TYR A 28 13.62 4.04 0.48
N LEU A 29 13.93 2.77 0.81
CA LEU A 29 13.11 1.96 1.74
C LEU A 29 13.60 1.97 3.19
N TYR A 30 14.81 2.46 3.48
CA TYR A 30 15.36 2.45 4.85
C TYR A 30 15.32 3.80 5.57
N SER A 31 15.01 4.90 4.87
CA SER A 31 14.92 6.25 5.48
C SER A 31 13.54 6.58 6.10
N LYS A 32 12.52 5.74 5.86
CA LYS A 32 11.17 5.97 6.41
C LYS A 32 10.92 5.31 7.78
N TYR A 33 11.85 4.47 8.25
CA TYR A 33 11.69 3.66 9.46
C TYR A 33 12.76 3.96 10.53
N PHE A 34 13.13 5.22 10.70
CA PHE A 34 13.99 5.61 11.81
C PHE A 34 13.53 6.95 12.42
N LEU A 35 13.16 6.87 13.70
CA LEU A 35 12.99 7.97 14.67
C LEU A 35 11.69 8.80 14.60
N ILE A 36 10.67 8.32 15.32
CA ILE A 36 9.69 9.19 15.98
C ILE A 36 10.26 9.51 17.37
N PRO A 37 10.70 10.74 17.69
CA PRO A 37 11.01 11.13 19.05
C PRO A 37 9.73 11.20 19.89
N SER A 38 9.75 10.45 20.99
CA SER A 38 8.67 10.17 21.95
C SER A 38 8.13 11.38 22.76
N GLN A 39 8.29 12.64 22.31
CA GLN A 39 7.97 13.80 23.15
C GLN A 39 7.19 14.96 22.49
N ALA A 40 6.44 14.71 21.42
CA ALA A 40 5.63 15.79 20.81
C ALA A 40 4.21 15.35 20.41
N GLN A 41 3.42 14.89 21.37
CA GLN A 41 1.96 14.74 21.19
C GLN A 41 1.21 15.10 22.49
N SER A 42 1.31 16.35 22.94
CA SER A 42 0.35 16.94 23.89
C SER A 42 -0.63 17.92 23.22
N PHE A 43 -0.67 18.01 21.89
CA PHE A 43 -1.41 19.07 21.17
C PHE A 43 -2.43 18.63 20.10
N LEU A 44 -2.75 17.33 19.99
CA LEU A 44 -3.84 16.84 19.11
C LEU A 44 -4.87 16.00 19.87
N LYS A 45 -5.25 16.43 21.08
CA LYS A 45 -6.27 15.74 21.90
C LYS A 45 -7.66 16.39 21.88
N ASN A 46 -7.88 17.37 21.00
CA ASN A 46 -9.17 18.06 20.86
C ASN A 46 -9.48 18.27 19.39
N MET A 47 -10.27 17.35 18.80
CA MET A 47 -11.32 17.59 17.79
C MET A 47 -11.76 16.23 17.24
N GLY A 48 -13.06 15.94 17.27
CA GLY A 48 -13.64 14.81 16.54
C GLY A 48 -14.56 13.87 17.32
N ASN A 49 -15.31 14.37 18.29
CA ASN A 49 -16.42 13.63 18.87
C ASN A 49 -17.61 13.72 17.92
N ASN A 50 -17.95 12.62 17.23
CA ASN A 50 -19.24 12.38 16.54
C ASN A 50 -19.44 10.87 16.34
N GLY A 51 -19.42 10.12 17.45
CA GLY A 51 -19.95 8.77 17.49
C GLY A 51 -21.47 8.84 17.57
N SER A 52 -22.15 8.78 16.42
CA SER A 52 -23.59 8.62 16.39
C SER A 52 -23.97 7.30 17.06
N ALA A 53 -24.82 7.43 18.07
CA ALA A 53 -25.49 6.33 18.74
C ALA A 53 -26.17 5.42 17.71
N GLY A 54 -25.70 4.18 17.63
CA GLY A 54 -26.31 3.09 16.89
C GLY A 54 -26.61 1.95 17.87
N LEU A 55 -27.89 1.72 18.07
CA LEU A 55 -28.53 0.75 18.96
C LEU A 55 -27.88 -0.65 18.88
N SER A 56 -27.53 -1.21 20.04
CA SER A 56 -26.98 -2.55 20.20
C SER A 56 -28.10 -3.58 20.41
N ASP A 57 -28.46 -4.31 19.36
CA ASP A 57 -29.37 -5.45 19.49
C ASP A 57 -28.63 -6.64 20.12
N THR A 58 -29.16 -7.08 21.26
CA THR A 58 -28.65 -8.13 22.13
C THR A 58 -29.19 -9.48 21.70
N THR A 59 -28.61 -10.15 20.70
CA THR A 59 -28.74 -11.63 20.55
C THR A 59 -27.59 -12.21 19.73
N GLY A 60 -27.01 -13.32 20.21
CA GLY A 60 -25.72 -13.88 19.82
C GLY A 60 -25.54 -14.23 18.33
N THR A 61 -24.64 -13.50 17.68
CA THR A 61 -23.49 -13.95 16.86
C THR A 61 -22.77 -12.66 16.47
N ALA A 62 -21.53 -12.43 16.94
CA ALA A 62 -20.84 -11.16 16.75
C ALA A 62 -20.52 -10.92 15.27
N ARG A 63 -21.41 -10.24 14.53
CA ARG A 63 -21.10 -9.68 13.21
C ARG A 63 -20.04 -8.59 13.43
N PRO A 64 -18.95 -8.56 12.65
CA PRO A 64 -18.01 -7.46 12.75
C PRO A 64 -18.76 -6.14 12.52
N GLY A 65 -18.60 -5.21 13.46
CA GLY A 65 -19.26 -3.91 13.43
C GLY A 65 -18.92 -3.14 12.15
N LYS A 66 -19.80 -2.20 11.77
CA LYS A 66 -19.56 -1.33 10.62
C LYS A 66 -18.32 -0.46 10.89
N ILE A 67 -17.31 -0.58 10.03
CA ILE A 67 -16.11 0.25 10.09
C ILE A 67 -16.46 1.67 9.63
N GLN A 68 -16.17 2.65 10.50
CA GLN A 68 -16.31 4.07 10.20
C GLN A 68 -14.90 4.67 10.15
N LEU A 69 -14.46 5.04 8.95
CA LEU A 69 -13.18 5.70 8.68
C LEU A 69 -13.42 6.80 7.66
N SER A 70 -12.60 7.85 7.69
CA SER A 70 -12.65 8.94 6.71
C SER A 70 -12.11 8.47 5.35
N ASP A 71 -12.38 9.25 4.29
CA ASP A 71 -11.88 8.93 2.95
C ASP A 71 -10.35 9.01 2.88
N GLU A 72 -9.71 9.89 3.65
CA GLU A 72 -8.26 10.01 3.74
C GLU A 72 -7.64 8.79 4.44
N GLU A 73 -8.25 8.32 5.52
CA GLU A 73 -7.82 7.11 6.22
C GLU A 73 -7.94 5.87 5.31
N TRP A 74 -9.02 5.79 4.51
CA TRP A 74 -9.18 4.73 3.52
C TRP A 74 -8.13 4.79 2.41
N GLN A 75 -7.79 5.98 1.91
CA GLN A 75 -6.74 6.16 0.91
C GLN A 75 -5.34 5.81 1.45
N ALA A 76 -5.11 6.03 2.74
CA ALA A 76 -3.86 5.65 3.40
C ALA A 76 -3.78 4.13 3.66
N LYS A 77 -4.92 3.48 3.93
CA LYS A 77 -4.99 2.05 4.24
C LYS A 77 -4.94 1.15 3.01
N LEU A 78 -5.61 1.55 1.93
CA LEU A 78 -5.75 0.76 0.71
C LEU A 78 -4.77 1.21 -0.37
N THR A 79 -4.39 0.31 -1.25
CA THR A 79 -3.71 0.72 -2.49
C THR A 79 -4.67 1.53 -3.36
N ARG A 80 -4.12 2.32 -4.30
CA ARG A 80 -4.92 3.16 -5.20
C ARG A 80 -5.99 2.37 -5.96
N GLN A 81 -5.64 1.17 -6.45
CA GLN A 81 -6.56 0.33 -7.22
C GLN A 81 -7.68 -0.22 -6.32
N GLU A 82 -7.33 -0.76 -5.15
CA GLU A 82 -8.29 -1.27 -4.17
C GLU A 82 -9.25 -0.18 -3.69
N TYR A 83 -8.75 1.04 -3.43
CA TYR A 83 -9.59 2.17 -3.04
C TYR A 83 -10.60 2.52 -4.15
N ILE A 84 -10.16 2.57 -5.41
CA ILE A 84 -11.05 2.85 -6.53
C ILE A 84 -12.15 1.78 -6.65
N VAL A 85 -11.79 0.51 -6.52
CA VAL A 85 -12.77 -0.60 -6.57
C VAL A 85 -13.70 -0.60 -5.35
N CYS A 86 -13.16 -0.61 -4.13
CA CYS A 86 -13.91 -0.66 -2.87
C CYS A 86 -14.80 0.56 -2.62
N ARG A 87 -14.32 1.78 -2.92
CA ARG A 87 -14.94 3.05 -2.46
C ARG A 87 -15.45 3.92 -3.59
N LYS A 88 -14.87 3.83 -4.79
CA LYS A 88 -15.31 4.60 -5.97
C LYS A 88 -16.12 3.76 -6.97
N HIS A 89 -16.51 2.54 -6.60
CA HIS A 89 -17.28 1.63 -7.46
C HIS A 89 -16.61 1.38 -8.81
N GLY A 90 -15.27 1.44 -8.85
CA GLY A 90 -14.52 1.10 -10.04
C GLY A 90 -14.47 -0.41 -10.27
N THR A 91 -14.11 -0.78 -11.49
CA THR A 91 -13.88 -2.16 -11.89
C THR A 91 -12.41 -2.31 -12.27
N GLU A 92 -11.78 -3.40 -11.86
CA GLU A 92 -10.44 -3.73 -12.32
C GLU A 92 -10.41 -3.93 -13.85
N THR A 93 -9.23 -3.79 -14.45
CA THR A 93 -9.06 -4.06 -15.87
C THR A 93 -9.32 -5.53 -16.18
N ALA A 94 -9.82 -5.81 -17.38
CA ALA A 94 -10.10 -7.18 -17.78
C ALA A 94 -8.83 -8.04 -17.69
N TRP A 95 -8.97 -9.23 -17.10
CA TRP A 95 -7.91 -10.22 -16.92
C TRP A 95 -6.69 -9.75 -16.10
N SER A 96 -6.82 -8.72 -15.26
CA SER A 96 -5.70 -8.22 -14.44
C SER A 96 -5.77 -8.58 -12.95
N GLY A 97 -6.83 -9.24 -12.50
CA GLY A 97 -7.04 -9.52 -11.08
C GLY A 97 -6.02 -10.52 -10.53
N GLU A 98 -5.46 -10.25 -9.35
CA GLU A 98 -4.48 -11.13 -8.70
C GLU A 98 -5.04 -12.54 -8.44
N LEU A 99 -6.34 -12.61 -8.16
CA LEU A 99 -7.04 -13.86 -7.85
C LEU A 99 -7.67 -14.53 -9.08
N LEU A 100 -7.43 -14.01 -10.29
CA LEU A 100 -8.06 -14.48 -11.53
C LEU A 100 -7.87 -15.98 -11.79
N GLU A 101 -6.66 -16.48 -11.57
CA GLU A 101 -6.31 -17.89 -11.79
C GLU A 101 -6.11 -18.67 -10.48
N ASN A 102 -6.48 -18.08 -9.34
CA ASN A 102 -6.26 -18.71 -8.05
C ASN A 102 -7.24 -19.88 -7.83
N LYS A 103 -6.68 -21.10 -7.68
CA LYS A 103 -7.41 -22.34 -7.40
C LYS A 103 -7.07 -22.93 -6.02
N ALA A 104 -6.33 -22.19 -5.20
CA ALA A 104 -5.95 -22.64 -3.87
C ALA A 104 -7.19 -22.72 -2.96
N LYS A 105 -7.16 -23.66 -2.02
CA LYS A 105 -8.16 -23.74 -0.94
C LYS A 105 -7.83 -22.69 0.11
N GLY A 106 -8.82 -21.94 0.58
CA GLY A 106 -8.61 -20.88 1.55
C GLY A 106 -9.88 -20.08 1.81
N ILE A 107 -9.75 -18.96 2.51
CA ILE A 107 -10.88 -18.05 2.75
C ILE A 107 -10.58 -16.73 2.06
N TYR A 108 -11.45 -16.33 1.14
CA TYR A 108 -11.40 -15.02 0.50
C TYR A 108 -12.08 -14.00 1.40
N SER A 109 -11.32 -12.99 1.82
CA SER A 109 -11.76 -11.95 2.74
C SER A 109 -11.87 -10.61 2.01
N CYS A 110 -12.79 -9.76 2.44
CA CYS A 110 -12.97 -8.42 1.89
C CYS A 110 -11.70 -7.59 2.11
N THR A 111 -11.09 -7.08 1.04
CA THR A 111 -9.89 -6.24 1.13
C THR A 111 -10.11 -4.95 1.93
N CYS A 112 -11.32 -4.39 1.89
CA CYS A 112 -11.62 -3.15 2.59
C CYS A 112 -11.78 -3.37 4.12
N CYS A 113 -12.62 -4.34 4.55
CA CYS A 113 -12.96 -4.53 5.96
C CYS A 113 -12.41 -5.81 6.62
N GLY A 114 -11.83 -6.73 5.86
CA GLY A 114 -11.27 -7.99 6.37
C GLY A 114 -12.29 -9.09 6.64
N THR A 115 -13.60 -8.84 6.43
CA THR A 115 -14.64 -9.84 6.66
C THR A 115 -14.50 -11.01 5.68
N ALA A 116 -14.53 -12.25 6.17
CA ALA A 116 -14.56 -13.45 5.33
C ALA A 116 -15.83 -13.51 4.46
N LEU A 117 -15.66 -13.74 3.15
CA LEU A 117 -16.75 -13.76 2.17
C LEU A 117 -16.94 -15.15 1.54
N PHE A 118 -15.86 -15.79 1.08
CA PHE A 118 -15.92 -17.07 0.36
C PHE A 118 -14.93 -18.09 0.95
N LYS A 119 -15.20 -19.39 0.77
CA LYS A 119 -14.39 -20.54 1.23
C LYS A 119 -14.06 -21.46 0.05
#